data_AF-A0A2D4SAU7-F1
#
_entry.id   AF-A0A2D4SAU7-F1
#
_cell.length_a   1.000
_cell.length_b   1.000
_cell.length_c   1.000
_cell.angle_alpha   90.00
_cell.angle_beta   90.00
_cell.angle_gamma   90.00
#
_symmetry.space_group_name_H-M   'P 1'
#
loop_
_entity.id
_entity.type
_entity.pdbx_description
1 polymer ?
#
loop_
_entity_poly.entity_id
_entity_poly.type
_entity_poly.pdbx_seq_one_letter_code
_entity_poly.pdbx_strand_id
1 'polypeptide(L)'
;MKPFGHPVRIALAYLLVCAGLIWPAVRAATPAQHWLARADAQALDEHPGWRALLHYEPRWLSRGQGSIISSPWFFLADRGRSDARAELAATLAALLDGRVQAHWNKPAACVFPARRAFLADRLPGLATHLPDRDCPEYARWRARLEPRSASLVFPSAYLNSPASMFGHTLLRLDGTGGRGGHELLSYAVNFAARTEERSGLTFAFKGLTGGYDGRHDIYPYYEKVKQYAWIENRDVWSYPLALTREELVRLQAHLWELREVGFDYFFVTKNCSYQLLALLQVVRPGLELTQQFRLHAIPAETIQALSREPGLLGAAAYRPALRTELTHGLAQLSATDRDRVARLAAGRLDPAGLQGLAPRRQIRVLELAHDYLFYRHRRRDEPASAAREARMARLLLARSGLTGRAELAEPPAPSADPSQGHGAFRLSAGPLWSGDERGWQIALRPAYHDALDPPAGFVEGAELQFLRTRWRVDADASRARLDYLGLVEIESRTPRDGLFRPGSWR
;
A
#
# COMPACT_ATOMS: atom_id res chain seq x y z
N MET A 1 55.16 81.16 60.08
CA MET A 1 54.32 80.81 61.25
C MET A 1 53.22 79.86 60.77
N LYS A 2 53.10 78.68 61.41
CA LYS A 2 52.04 77.66 61.27
C LYS A 2 50.65 78.22 61.72
N PRO A 3 49.47 77.57 61.54
CA PRO A 3 49.27 76.11 61.39
C PRO A 3 48.15 75.58 60.44
N PHE A 4 48.33 74.30 60.07
CA PHE A 4 47.40 73.15 60.02
C PHE A 4 45.93 73.26 59.53
N GLY A 5 45.58 72.31 58.63
CA GLY A 5 44.23 71.76 58.50
C GLY A 5 44.04 70.80 57.31
N HIS A 6 44.38 69.51 57.46
CA HIS A 6 43.83 68.41 56.65
C HIS A 6 42.55 67.90 57.35
N PRO A 7 41.52 67.38 56.64
CA PRO A 7 41.57 65.97 56.23
C PRO A 7 40.91 65.61 54.89
N VAL A 8 41.56 64.66 54.22
CA VAL A 8 41.00 63.46 53.59
C VAL A 8 39.47 63.29 53.67
N ARG A 9 38.80 63.25 52.51
CA ARG A 9 37.78 62.25 52.09
C ARG A 9 37.14 62.72 50.80
N ILE A 10 37.20 61.87 49.76
CA ILE A 10 36.23 61.62 48.67
C ILE A 10 37.08 61.08 47.50
N ALA A 11 37.49 59.83 47.63
CA ALA A 11 37.99 59.02 46.52
C ALA A 11 37.39 57.62 46.68
N LEU A 12 36.06 57.55 46.76
CA LEU A 12 35.31 56.29 46.80
C LEU A 12 33.83 56.56 46.45
N ALA A 13 33.58 57.15 45.28
CA ALA A 13 32.20 57.33 44.77
C ALA A 13 32.05 57.11 43.26
N TYR A 14 33.11 56.71 42.54
CA TYR A 14 33.07 56.45 41.09
C TYR A 14 33.48 55.02 40.68
N LEU A 15 33.44 54.08 41.62
CA LEU A 15 33.71 52.64 41.37
C LEU A 15 32.58 51.73 41.85
N LEU A 16 31.37 52.28 42.04
CA LEU A 16 30.16 51.55 42.43
C LEU A 16 28.91 51.90 41.58
N VAL A 17 29.11 52.48 40.39
CA VAL A 17 28.01 52.73 39.42
C VAL A 17 28.15 51.90 38.14
N CYS A 18 29.25 51.19 37.93
CA CYS A 18 29.43 50.31 36.75
C CYS A 18 29.37 48.80 37.05
N ALA A 19 29.14 48.38 38.29
CA ALA A 19 29.02 46.96 38.66
C ALA A 19 27.58 46.42 38.71
N GLY A 20 26.57 47.23 38.35
CA GLY A 20 25.15 46.91 38.54
C GLY A 20 24.32 46.57 37.30
N LEU A 21 24.91 46.49 36.09
CA LEU A 21 24.12 46.36 34.84
C LEU A 21 24.63 45.27 33.87
N ILE A 22 25.17 44.18 34.40
CA ILE A 22 25.26 42.92 33.65
C ILE A 22 24.67 41.80 34.52
N TRP A 23 23.43 41.97 34.96
CA TRP A 23 22.60 40.80 35.24
C TRP A 23 22.17 40.30 33.86
N PRO A 24 22.61 39.12 33.40
CA PRO A 24 22.01 38.54 32.21
C PRO A 24 20.52 38.42 32.54
N ALA A 25 19.67 39.16 31.82
CA ALA A 25 18.24 38.97 31.90
C ALA A 25 18.01 37.50 31.57
N VAL A 26 17.67 36.71 32.59
CA VAL A 26 17.22 35.33 32.41
C VAL A 26 15.89 35.45 31.68
N ARG A 27 15.93 35.52 30.34
CA ARG A 27 14.74 35.42 29.51
C ARG A 27 14.15 34.07 29.85
N ALA A 28 13.01 34.08 30.53
CA ALA A 28 12.23 32.87 30.76
C ALA A 28 12.05 32.19 29.40
N ALA A 29 12.46 30.93 29.30
CA ALA A 29 12.31 30.15 28.08
C ALA A 29 10.84 30.20 27.64
N THR A 30 10.59 30.39 26.36
CA THR A 30 9.20 30.34 25.87
C THR A 30 8.60 28.97 26.17
N PRO A 31 7.26 28.83 26.30
CA PRO A 31 6.63 27.53 26.48
C PRO A 31 7.11 26.48 25.46
N ALA A 32 7.30 26.89 24.20
CA ALA A 32 7.84 26.03 23.15
C ALA A 32 9.29 25.59 23.41
N GLN A 33 10.16 26.48 23.90
CA GLN A 33 11.54 26.13 24.25
C GLN A 33 11.60 25.15 25.43
N HIS A 34 10.72 25.30 26.43
CA HIS A 34 10.62 24.35 27.54
C HIS A 34 10.26 22.94 27.05
N TRP A 35 9.22 22.82 26.22
CA TRP A 35 8.80 21.52 25.69
C TRP A 35 9.81 20.92 24.71
N LEU A 36 10.47 21.74 23.91
CA LEU A 36 11.55 21.28 23.02
C LEU A 36 12.73 20.72 23.82
N ALA A 37 13.14 21.38 24.91
CA ALA A 37 14.22 20.87 25.76
C ALA A 37 13.89 19.48 26.36
N ARG A 38 12.62 19.25 26.75
CA ARG A 38 12.16 17.94 27.22
C ARG A 38 12.11 16.89 26.10
N ALA A 39 11.76 17.31 24.88
CA ALA A 39 11.76 16.44 23.72
C ALA A 39 13.19 16.04 23.31
N ASP A 40 14.13 17.00 23.33
CA ASP A 40 15.55 16.77 23.09
C ASP A 40 16.15 15.83 24.14
N ALA A 41 15.81 16.00 25.43
CA ALA A 41 16.27 15.13 26.51
C ALA A 41 15.83 13.66 26.35
N GLN A 42 14.76 13.42 25.60
CA GLN A 42 14.25 12.08 25.26
C GLN A 42 14.64 11.64 23.83
N ALA A 43 15.43 12.45 23.11
CA ALA A 43 15.77 12.24 21.70
C ALA A 43 14.54 11.94 20.82
N LEU A 44 13.45 12.69 21.01
CA LEU A 44 12.19 12.42 20.31
C LEU A 44 12.30 12.62 18.79
N ASP A 45 13.25 13.42 18.33
CA ASP A 45 13.58 13.56 16.90
C ASP A 45 14.15 12.26 16.30
N GLU A 46 14.71 11.38 17.14
CA GLU A 46 15.21 10.07 16.75
C GLU A 46 14.20 8.94 16.96
N HIS A 47 13.16 9.19 17.73
CA HIS A 47 12.17 8.19 18.10
C HIS A 47 11.49 7.58 16.87
N PRO A 48 11.36 6.23 16.76
CA PRO A 48 10.79 5.57 15.59
C PRO A 48 9.39 6.07 15.22
N GLY A 49 8.55 6.34 16.22
CA GLY A 49 7.20 6.87 16.00
C GLY A 49 7.18 8.27 15.39
N TRP A 50 8.12 9.15 15.78
CA TRP A 50 8.22 10.50 15.20
C TRP A 50 8.70 10.43 13.75
N ARG A 51 9.77 9.65 13.51
CA ARG A 51 10.32 9.44 12.17
C ARG A 51 9.30 8.77 11.24
N ALA A 52 8.51 7.83 11.75
CA ALA A 52 7.44 7.19 10.98
C ALA A 52 6.32 8.18 10.59
N LEU A 53 5.87 9.05 11.51
CA LEU A 53 4.87 10.09 11.19
C LEU A 53 5.34 11.04 10.09
N LEU A 54 6.64 11.26 10.00
CA LEU A 54 7.27 12.07 8.96
C LEU A 54 7.68 11.27 7.72
N HIS A 55 7.45 9.95 7.68
CA HIS A 55 7.90 9.05 6.61
C HIS A 55 9.40 9.15 6.30
N TYR A 56 10.22 9.23 7.34
CA TYR A 56 11.67 9.29 7.21
C TYR A 56 12.26 7.92 6.86
N GLU A 57 13.24 7.92 5.97
CA GLU A 57 14.00 6.74 5.59
C GLU A 57 15.49 7.05 5.39
N PRO A 58 16.37 6.03 5.46
CA PRO A 58 17.77 6.18 5.11
C PRO A 58 17.93 6.67 3.65
N ARG A 59 18.75 7.69 3.44
CA ARG A 59 19.04 8.20 2.08
C ARG A 59 20.03 7.26 1.38
N TRP A 60 19.74 6.94 0.12
CA TRP A 60 20.53 5.99 -0.67
C TRP A 60 21.97 6.46 -0.99
N LEU A 61 22.20 7.78 -1.14
CA LEU A 61 23.51 8.36 -1.51
C LEU A 61 24.27 9.06 -0.39
N SER A 62 23.68 9.21 0.81
CA SER A 62 24.28 10.03 1.87
C SER A 62 24.07 9.39 3.23
N ARG A 63 25.03 9.56 4.14
CA ARG A 63 24.81 9.27 5.57
C ARG A 63 23.79 10.25 6.11
N GLY A 64 22.56 9.78 6.32
CA GLY A 64 21.45 10.60 6.81
C GLY A 64 20.10 9.98 6.47
N GLN A 65 19.05 10.54 7.06
CA GLN A 65 17.67 10.17 6.77
C GLN A 65 16.94 11.37 6.16
N GLY A 66 15.84 11.12 5.46
CA GLY A 66 14.98 12.16 4.95
C GLY A 66 13.60 11.61 4.61
N SER A 67 12.62 12.50 4.52
CA SER A 67 11.25 12.11 4.19
C SER A 67 11.04 11.92 2.68
N ILE A 68 10.30 10.87 2.36
CA ILE A 68 9.77 10.60 1.01
C ILE A 68 8.55 11.44 0.63
N ILE A 69 8.00 12.21 1.58
CA ILE A 69 6.91 13.14 1.29
C ILE A 69 7.48 14.29 0.47
N SER A 70 6.84 14.56 -0.66
CA SER A 70 7.25 15.59 -1.61
C SER A 70 6.48 16.90 -1.42
N SER A 71 5.35 16.87 -0.74
CA SER A 71 4.50 18.04 -0.46
C SER A 71 5.12 19.00 0.57
N PRO A 72 5.51 20.23 0.19
CA PRO A 72 6.18 21.15 1.12
C PRO A 72 5.31 21.56 2.30
N TRP A 73 3.99 21.71 2.08
CA TRP A 73 3.04 22.14 3.12
C TRP A 73 2.92 21.15 4.29
N PHE A 74 3.32 19.89 4.09
CA PHE A 74 3.30 18.88 5.15
C PHE A 74 4.32 19.18 6.25
N PHE A 75 5.40 19.88 5.93
CA PHE A 75 6.45 20.25 6.90
C PHE A 75 6.20 21.66 7.42
N LEU A 76 6.29 21.81 8.74
CA LEU A 76 6.16 23.09 9.44
C LEU A 76 7.49 23.85 9.51
N ALA A 77 8.62 23.14 9.40
CA ALA A 77 9.94 23.72 9.25
C ALA A 77 10.39 23.68 7.78
N ASP A 78 11.08 24.72 7.31
CA ASP A 78 11.63 24.78 5.94
C ASP A 78 12.57 23.60 5.64
N ARG A 79 13.32 23.13 6.66
CA ARG A 79 14.21 21.97 6.58
C ARG A 79 13.58 20.69 7.12
N GLY A 80 12.29 20.69 7.44
CA GLY A 80 11.59 19.59 8.11
C GLY A 80 11.53 18.29 7.31
N ARG A 81 11.77 18.35 5.99
CA ARG A 81 11.94 17.16 5.15
C ARG A 81 13.24 16.40 5.42
N SER A 82 14.30 17.09 5.84
CA SER A 82 15.64 16.54 6.04
C SER A 82 16.16 16.62 7.49
N ASP A 83 15.45 17.35 8.35
CA ASP A 83 15.81 17.60 9.74
C ASP A 83 14.59 17.36 10.63
N ALA A 84 14.51 16.14 11.19
CA ALA A 84 13.38 15.69 12.02
C ALA A 84 13.27 16.51 13.31
N ARG A 85 14.39 17.03 13.82
CA ARG A 85 14.44 17.87 15.02
C ARG A 85 13.91 19.27 14.74
N ALA A 86 14.27 19.85 13.59
CA ALA A 86 13.68 21.12 13.15
C ALA A 86 12.16 21.01 13.00
N GLU A 87 11.67 19.92 12.40
CA GLU A 87 10.23 19.67 12.26
C GLU A 87 9.54 19.47 13.61
N LEU A 88 10.20 18.78 14.55
CA LEU A 88 9.70 18.58 15.91
C LEU A 88 9.53 19.92 16.65
N ALA A 89 10.55 20.77 16.60
CA ALA A 89 10.53 22.11 17.18
C ALA A 89 9.42 22.98 16.58
N ALA A 90 9.30 22.99 15.24
CA ALA A 90 8.25 23.75 14.55
C ALA A 90 6.85 23.21 14.86
N THR A 91 6.69 21.90 15.01
CA THR A 91 5.43 21.26 15.40
C THR A 91 5.03 21.67 16.82
N LEU A 92 5.93 21.59 17.80
CA LEU A 92 5.67 22.03 19.16
C LEU A 92 5.26 23.50 19.23
N ALA A 93 6.00 24.38 18.56
CA ALA A 93 5.67 25.81 18.49
C ALA A 93 4.29 26.03 17.85
N ALA A 94 4.02 25.42 16.70
CA ALA A 94 2.75 25.59 15.99
C ALA A 94 1.54 25.08 16.80
N LEU A 95 1.70 23.98 17.56
CA LEU A 95 0.65 23.45 18.42
C LEU A 95 0.38 24.33 19.63
N LEU A 96 1.43 24.85 20.30
CA LEU A 96 1.30 25.72 21.46
C LEU A 96 0.77 27.11 21.09
N ASP A 97 1.27 27.70 20.00
CA ASP A 97 0.85 29.02 19.52
C ASP A 97 -0.54 28.98 18.87
N GLY A 98 -1.08 27.78 18.57
CA GLY A 98 -2.32 27.62 17.81
C GLY A 98 -2.22 28.13 16.37
N ARG A 99 -1.02 28.02 15.76
CA ARG A 99 -0.72 28.59 14.44
C ARG A 99 -1.63 28.04 13.36
N VAL A 100 -2.19 28.94 12.55
CA VAL A 100 -3.00 28.57 11.37
C VAL A 100 -2.08 28.18 10.22
N GLN A 101 -2.33 27.02 9.62
CA GLN A 101 -1.63 26.49 8.47
C GLN A 101 -2.27 27.03 7.20
N ALA A 102 -1.50 27.77 6.40
CA ALA A 102 -1.99 28.49 5.23
C ALA A 102 -2.69 27.57 4.21
N HIS A 103 -2.12 26.40 3.94
CA HIS A 103 -2.64 25.45 2.95
C HIS A 103 -4.09 25.03 3.23
N TRP A 104 -4.42 24.78 4.50
CA TRP A 104 -5.75 24.33 4.91
C TRP A 104 -6.62 25.44 5.49
N ASN A 105 -6.03 26.62 5.75
CA ASN A 105 -6.60 27.68 6.58
C ASN A 105 -7.17 27.14 7.90
N LYS A 106 -6.39 26.30 8.60
CA LYS A 106 -6.78 25.62 9.85
C LYS A 106 -5.67 25.63 10.89
N PRO A 107 -5.98 25.63 12.19
CA PRO A 107 -4.97 25.47 13.24
C PRO A 107 -4.15 24.19 13.06
N ALA A 108 -2.85 24.24 13.41
CA ALA A 108 -1.94 23.10 13.33
C ALA A 108 -2.49 21.85 14.03
N ALA A 109 -3.16 22.02 15.17
CA ALA A 109 -3.78 20.93 15.93
C ALA A 109 -4.89 20.20 15.16
N CYS A 110 -5.57 20.87 14.22
CA CYS A 110 -6.59 20.27 13.37
C CYS A 110 -6.03 19.68 12.07
N VAL A 111 -4.84 20.12 11.64
CA VAL A 111 -4.14 19.55 10.47
C VAL A 111 -3.35 18.30 10.88
N PHE A 112 -2.67 18.34 12.03
CA PHE A 112 -1.75 17.30 12.50
C PHE A 112 -2.20 16.63 13.82
N PRO A 113 -3.38 15.96 13.85
CA PRO A 113 -3.88 15.31 15.05
C PRO A 113 -3.04 14.11 15.50
N ALA A 114 -2.39 13.38 14.60
CA ALA A 114 -1.54 12.24 14.95
C ALA A 114 -0.22 12.72 15.56
N ARG A 115 0.40 13.78 15.01
CA ARG A 115 1.58 14.42 15.62
C ARG A 115 1.25 15.00 17.00
N ARG A 116 0.11 15.66 17.13
CA ARG A 116 -0.39 16.16 18.43
C ARG A 116 -0.52 15.03 19.44
N ALA A 117 -1.17 13.93 19.05
CA ALA A 117 -1.37 12.78 19.93
C ALA A 117 -0.04 12.14 20.35
N PHE A 118 0.89 11.96 19.41
CA PHE A 118 2.24 11.45 19.68
C PHE A 118 2.99 12.32 20.69
N LEU A 119 3.00 13.65 20.51
CA LEU A 119 3.69 14.55 21.42
C LEU A 119 3.02 14.59 22.80
N ALA A 120 1.69 14.56 22.86
CA ALA A 120 0.97 14.53 24.13
C ALA A 120 1.23 13.23 24.92
N ASP A 121 1.40 12.10 24.23
CA ASP A 121 1.76 10.80 24.81
C ASP A 121 3.19 10.82 25.37
N ARG A 122 4.15 11.37 24.61
CA ARG A 122 5.59 11.33 24.96
C ARG A 122 6.07 12.46 25.85
N LEU A 123 5.29 13.52 26.00
CA LEU A 123 5.62 14.67 26.84
C LEU A 123 4.54 14.86 27.91
N PRO A 124 4.65 14.16 29.06
CA PRO A 124 3.69 14.29 30.16
C PRO A 124 3.48 15.75 30.58
N GLY A 125 2.22 16.16 30.62
CA GLY A 125 1.79 17.53 30.93
C GLY A 125 1.69 18.48 29.73
N LEU A 126 2.13 18.08 28.52
CA LEU A 126 2.00 18.94 27.34
C LEU A 126 0.52 19.19 27.02
N ALA A 127 -0.33 18.18 27.16
CA ALA A 127 -1.74 18.25 26.83
C ALA A 127 -2.49 19.40 27.53
N THR A 128 -2.11 19.76 28.77
CA THR A 128 -2.74 20.84 29.54
C THR A 128 -2.30 22.24 29.09
N HIS A 129 -1.23 22.32 28.30
CA HIS A 129 -0.68 23.56 27.75
C HIS A 129 -1.05 23.76 26.29
N LEU A 130 -1.62 22.74 25.64
CA LEU A 130 -2.16 22.88 24.30
C LEU A 130 -3.48 23.65 24.36
N PRO A 131 -3.69 24.65 23.48
CA PRO A 131 -4.95 25.35 23.44
C PRO A 131 -6.07 24.36 23.10
N ASP A 132 -7.21 24.49 23.79
CA ASP A 132 -8.39 23.74 23.41
C ASP A 132 -8.92 24.27 22.06
N ARG A 133 -9.15 23.37 21.12
CA ARG A 133 -9.50 23.71 19.74
C ARG A 133 -10.51 22.70 19.24
N ASP A 134 -11.67 23.20 18.82
CA ASP A 134 -12.64 22.41 18.11
C ASP A 134 -12.19 22.18 16.66
N CYS A 135 -12.15 20.91 16.25
CA CYS A 135 -11.78 20.48 14.90
C CYS A 135 -12.97 19.72 14.29
N PRO A 136 -14.05 20.41 13.89
CA PRO A 136 -15.31 19.76 13.53
C PRO A 136 -15.21 18.87 12.29
N GLU A 137 -14.35 19.22 11.32
CA GLU A 137 -14.11 18.36 10.15
C GLU A 137 -13.37 17.08 10.51
N TYR A 138 -12.37 17.15 11.40
CA TYR A 138 -11.67 15.96 11.89
C TYR A 138 -12.60 15.09 12.72
N ALA A 139 -13.47 15.68 13.55
CA ALA A 139 -14.50 14.95 14.29
C ALA A 139 -15.44 14.18 13.34
N ARG A 140 -15.93 14.83 12.27
CA ARG A 140 -16.75 14.17 11.24
C ARG A 140 -15.99 13.05 10.51
N TRP A 141 -14.72 13.27 10.18
CA TRP A 141 -13.86 12.25 9.60
C TRP A 141 -13.74 11.01 10.50
N ARG A 142 -13.43 11.22 11.78
CA ARG A 142 -13.30 10.14 12.76
C ARG A 142 -14.58 9.33 12.89
N ALA A 143 -15.72 10.03 12.99
CA ALA A 143 -17.03 9.41 13.11
C ALA A 143 -17.43 8.63 11.84
N ARG A 144 -17.06 9.12 10.64
CA ARG A 144 -17.38 8.45 9.38
C ARG A 144 -16.59 7.15 9.18
N LEU A 145 -15.29 7.18 9.48
CA LEU A 145 -14.41 6.04 9.22
C LEU A 145 -14.47 4.99 10.34
N GLU A 146 -14.57 5.43 11.60
CA GLU A 146 -14.66 4.65 12.84
C GLU A 146 -14.22 3.16 12.76
N PRO A 147 -12.94 2.88 12.46
CA PRO A 147 -12.49 1.52 12.14
C PRO A 147 -12.46 0.64 13.40
N ARG A 148 -13.12 -0.52 13.35
CA ARG A 148 -13.09 -1.55 14.40
C ARG A 148 -12.09 -2.67 14.13
N SER A 149 -11.79 -2.90 12.86
CA SER A 149 -10.71 -3.81 12.43
C SER A 149 -10.10 -3.32 11.13
N ALA A 150 -8.92 -3.84 10.81
CA ALA A 150 -8.28 -3.62 9.53
C ALA A 150 -7.85 -4.97 8.93
N SER A 151 -7.79 -5.05 7.61
CA SER A 151 -7.26 -6.21 6.88
C SER A 151 -6.35 -5.75 5.75
N LEU A 152 -5.20 -6.40 5.58
CA LEU A 152 -4.44 -6.28 4.34
C LEU A 152 -5.19 -7.02 3.23
N VAL A 153 -5.34 -6.40 2.07
CA VAL A 153 -5.96 -7.01 0.90
C VAL A 153 -4.96 -7.01 -0.25
N PHE A 154 -4.82 -8.17 -0.89
CA PHE A 154 -3.89 -8.43 -1.99
C PHE A 154 -4.61 -9.04 -3.19
N PRO A 155 -4.91 -8.24 -4.21
CA PRO A 155 -5.22 -8.75 -5.54
C PRO A 155 -3.97 -9.36 -6.19
N SER A 156 -4.05 -10.63 -6.55
CA SER A 156 -2.98 -11.43 -7.19
C SER A 156 -2.48 -10.84 -8.50
N ALA A 157 -1.28 -11.21 -8.98
CA ALA A 157 -0.67 -10.65 -10.19
C ALA A 157 -1.58 -10.68 -11.45
N TYR A 158 -1.53 -9.63 -12.28
CA TYR A 158 -2.21 -9.60 -13.59
C TYR A 158 -1.25 -9.20 -14.70
N LEU A 159 -0.68 -10.21 -15.37
CA LEU A 159 0.38 -10.02 -16.36
C LEU A 159 -0.04 -9.19 -17.59
N ASN A 160 -1.33 -9.22 -17.95
CA ASN A 160 -1.84 -8.51 -19.12
C ASN A 160 -1.99 -6.98 -18.93
N SER A 161 -1.57 -6.43 -17.78
CA SER A 161 -1.55 -5.00 -17.51
C SER A 161 -0.26 -4.61 -16.78
N PRO A 162 0.66 -3.84 -17.40
CA PRO A 162 1.91 -3.40 -16.78
C PRO A 162 1.74 -2.80 -15.39
N ALA A 163 0.70 -2.00 -15.17
CA ALA A 163 0.41 -1.36 -13.88
C ALA A 163 -0.01 -2.33 -12.76
N SER A 164 -0.36 -3.58 -13.09
CA SER A 164 -0.88 -4.60 -12.17
C SER A 164 -0.08 -5.91 -12.19
N MET A 165 1.03 -5.97 -12.93
CA MET A 165 1.80 -7.20 -13.17
C MET A 165 2.30 -7.87 -11.89
N PHE A 166 2.62 -7.09 -10.85
CA PHE A 166 3.17 -7.61 -9.59
C PHE A 166 2.12 -7.88 -8.51
N GLY A 167 0.84 -7.61 -8.81
CA GLY A 167 -0.13 -7.42 -7.74
C GLY A 167 -0.06 -6.01 -7.15
N HIS A 168 -0.87 -5.76 -6.14
CA HIS A 168 -0.71 -4.60 -5.27
C HIS A 168 -1.36 -4.92 -3.93
N THR A 169 -1.01 -4.18 -2.89
CA THR A 169 -1.65 -4.30 -1.58
C THR A 169 -2.40 -3.03 -1.24
N LEU A 170 -3.51 -3.18 -0.54
CA LEU A 170 -4.27 -2.08 0.05
C LEU A 170 -4.76 -2.47 1.45
N LEU A 171 -5.22 -1.50 2.21
CA LEU A 171 -5.76 -1.73 3.55
C LEU A 171 -7.29 -1.59 3.51
N ARG A 172 -8.01 -2.60 3.99
CA ARG A 172 -9.45 -2.51 4.24
C ARG A 172 -9.69 -2.11 5.69
N LEU A 173 -10.53 -1.12 5.92
CA LEU A 173 -10.95 -0.64 7.23
C LEU A 173 -12.43 -0.94 7.43
N ASP A 174 -12.71 -1.84 8.36
CA ASP A 174 -14.06 -2.30 8.67
C ASP A 174 -14.60 -1.49 9.86
N GLY A 175 -15.69 -0.74 9.63
CA GLY A 175 -16.27 0.18 10.62
C GLY A 175 -17.75 -0.09 10.90
N THR A 176 -18.36 0.78 11.70
CA THR A 176 -19.78 0.72 12.09
C THR A 176 -20.72 1.35 11.05
N GLY A 177 -20.19 2.22 10.17
CA GLY A 177 -20.95 3.05 9.22
C GLY A 177 -21.62 2.32 8.05
N GLY A 178 -21.43 1.01 7.93
CA GLY A 178 -22.17 0.15 7.00
C GLY A 178 -23.02 -0.83 7.79
N ARG A 179 -24.35 -0.63 7.78
CA ARG A 179 -25.37 -1.47 8.44
C ARG A 179 -24.93 -2.95 8.53
N GLY A 180 -24.46 -3.40 9.70
CA GLY A 180 -24.26 -4.83 9.99
C GLY A 180 -22.90 -5.46 9.68
N GLY A 181 -21.81 -4.70 9.47
CA GLY A 181 -20.48 -5.33 9.32
C GLY A 181 -20.26 -6.06 7.99
N HIS A 182 -20.99 -5.66 6.94
CA HIS A 182 -20.78 -6.19 5.60
C HIS A 182 -19.49 -5.64 4.99
N GLU A 183 -18.56 -6.55 4.66
CA GLU A 183 -17.25 -6.26 4.04
C GLU A 183 -17.31 -5.24 2.89
N LEU A 184 -18.33 -5.31 2.02
CA LEU A 184 -18.44 -4.45 0.85
C LEU A 184 -18.68 -2.97 1.19
N LEU A 185 -19.20 -2.69 2.39
CA LEU A 185 -19.47 -1.33 2.87
C LEU A 185 -18.28 -0.72 3.63
N SER A 186 -17.19 -1.47 3.76
CA SER A 186 -15.94 -1.02 4.38
C SER A 186 -15.22 0.03 3.52
N TYR A 187 -14.16 0.63 4.06
CA TYR A 187 -13.31 1.56 3.33
C TYR A 187 -12.01 0.90 2.87
N ALA A 188 -11.55 1.24 1.68
CA ALA A 188 -10.27 0.83 1.10
C ALA A 188 -9.29 2.01 1.12
N VAL A 189 -8.19 1.88 1.85
CA VAL A 189 -7.05 2.79 1.78
C VAL A 189 -6.08 2.24 0.75
N ASN A 190 -5.92 2.97 -0.35
CA ASN A 190 -5.07 2.60 -1.46
C ASN A 190 -3.98 3.66 -1.66
N PHE A 191 -2.80 3.23 -2.11
CA PHE A 191 -1.74 4.15 -2.52
C PHE A 191 -1.41 3.95 -4.00
N ALA A 192 -1.51 5.01 -4.79
CA ALA A 192 -1.29 4.93 -6.24
C ALA A 192 -0.66 6.22 -6.80
N ALA A 193 -0.01 6.07 -7.95
CA ALA A 193 0.43 7.19 -8.76
C ALA A 193 -0.77 7.90 -9.40
N ARG A 194 -0.82 9.23 -9.32
CA ARG A 194 -1.76 10.04 -10.10
C ARG A 194 -1.27 10.17 -11.53
N THR A 195 -1.86 9.40 -12.44
CA THR A 195 -1.52 9.46 -13.86
C THR A 195 -2.70 9.02 -14.72
N GLU A 196 -2.82 9.63 -15.90
CA GLU A 196 -3.72 9.17 -16.97
C GLU A 196 -3.06 8.08 -17.84
N GLU A 197 -1.73 8.00 -17.81
CA GLU A 197 -0.92 7.02 -18.52
C GLU A 197 -1.03 5.65 -17.81
N ARG A 198 -1.50 4.61 -18.52
CA ARG A 198 -1.68 3.25 -17.97
C ARG A 198 -0.68 2.22 -18.51
N SER A 199 0.11 2.59 -19.52
CA SER A 199 1.10 1.75 -20.19
C SER A 199 2.03 2.58 -21.09
N GLY A 200 3.13 1.97 -21.59
CA GLY A 200 4.05 2.59 -22.56
C GLY A 200 5.44 2.91 -22.00
N LEU A 201 6.36 3.33 -22.88
CA LEU A 201 7.75 3.63 -22.53
C LEU A 201 7.87 4.79 -21.54
N THR A 202 7.09 5.87 -21.74
CA THR A 202 7.02 7.00 -20.79
C THR A 202 6.55 6.54 -19.41
N PHE A 203 5.57 5.63 -19.37
CA PHE A 203 5.04 5.06 -18.13
C PHE A 203 6.08 4.22 -17.40
N ALA A 204 6.79 3.35 -18.12
CA ALA A 204 7.88 2.57 -17.56
C ALA A 204 9.03 3.45 -17.06
N PHE A 205 9.46 4.44 -17.86
CA PHE A 205 10.56 5.34 -17.51
C PHE A 205 10.23 6.17 -16.26
N LYS A 206 9.09 6.89 -16.26
CA LYS A 206 8.66 7.69 -15.09
C LYS A 206 8.46 6.81 -13.85
N GLY A 207 7.91 5.61 -14.01
CA GLY A 207 7.73 4.65 -12.92
C GLY A 207 9.04 4.16 -12.31
N LEU A 208 10.09 4.01 -13.12
CA LEU A 208 11.44 3.64 -12.68
C LEU A 208 12.19 4.83 -12.06
N THR A 209 12.00 6.04 -12.57
CA THR A 209 12.73 7.25 -12.12
C THR A 209 12.04 8.02 -11.00
N GLY A 210 10.87 7.58 -10.51
CA GLY A 210 10.16 8.28 -9.44
C GLY A 210 9.34 9.49 -9.89
N GLY A 211 9.05 9.60 -11.18
CA GLY A 211 8.43 10.77 -11.80
C GLY A 211 6.92 10.91 -11.59
N TYR A 212 6.32 10.12 -10.70
CA TYR A 212 4.89 10.15 -10.42
C TYR A 212 4.59 10.68 -9.03
N ASP A 213 3.51 11.47 -8.92
CA ASP A 213 2.95 11.92 -7.65
C ASP A 213 2.11 10.80 -7.03
N GLY A 214 2.64 10.15 -5.99
CA GLY A 214 1.96 9.11 -5.23
C GLY A 214 1.06 9.69 -4.16
N ARG A 215 -0.16 9.16 -4.01
CA ARG A 215 -1.09 9.61 -2.95
C ARG A 215 -1.84 8.47 -2.29
N HIS A 216 -2.23 8.72 -1.05
CA HIS A 216 -3.18 7.89 -0.31
C HIS A 216 -4.60 8.34 -0.62
N ASP A 217 -5.42 7.41 -1.09
CA ASP A 217 -6.83 7.62 -1.38
C ASP A 217 -7.70 6.64 -0.58
N ILE A 218 -8.86 7.10 -0.13
CA ILE A 218 -9.84 6.28 0.58
C ILE A 218 -11.10 6.16 -0.27
N TYR A 219 -11.48 4.93 -0.61
CA TYR A 219 -12.64 4.60 -1.42
C TYR A 219 -13.61 3.67 -0.67
N PRO A 220 -14.89 3.60 -1.07
CA PRO A 220 -15.74 2.48 -0.71
C PRO A 220 -15.14 1.15 -1.23
N TYR A 221 -15.07 0.13 -0.38
CA TYR A 221 -14.38 -1.12 -0.69
C TYR A 221 -15.07 -1.92 -1.82
N TYR A 222 -16.41 -1.85 -1.96
CA TYR A 222 -17.11 -2.51 -3.07
C TYR A 222 -16.60 -2.09 -4.46
N GLU A 223 -16.12 -0.85 -4.62
CA GLU A 223 -15.57 -0.37 -5.90
C GLU A 223 -14.29 -1.13 -6.26
N LYS A 224 -13.47 -1.42 -5.25
CA LYS A 224 -12.22 -2.19 -5.40
C LYS A 224 -12.49 -3.66 -5.64
N VAL A 225 -13.44 -4.27 -4.93
CA VAL A 225 -13.85 -5.66 -5.20
C VAL A 225 -14.37 -5.82 -6.62
N LYS A 226 -15.25 -4.90 -7.07
CA LYS A 226 -15.76 -4.89 -8.44
C LYS A 226 -14.62 -4.73 -9.45
N GLN A 227 -13.65 -3.86 -9.18
CA GLN A 227 -12.47 -3.70 -10.03
C GLN A 227 -11.66 -5.00 -10.12
N TYR A 228 -11.28 -5.62 -9.01
CA TYR A 228 -10.30 -6.71 -9.04
C TYR A 228 -10.92 -8.06 -9.36
N ALA A 229 -11.95 -8.47 -8.61
CA ALA A 229 -12.52 -9.81 -8.74
C ALA A 229 -13.38 -9.94 -10.00
N TRP A 230 -14.11 -8.89 -10.36
CA TRP A 230 -15.12 -8.95 -11.43
C TRP A 230 -14.68 -8.32 -12.75
N ILE A 231 -13.87 -7.27 -12.72
CA ILE A 231 -13.38 -6.61 -13.94
C ILE A 231 -12.04 -7.18 -14.36
N GLU A 232 -11.05 -7.17 -13.46
CA GLU A 232 -9.70 -7.65 -13.75
C GLU A 232 -9.60 -9.18 -13.70
N ASN A 233 -10.59 -9.87 -13.11
CA ASN A 233 -10.64 -11.33 -12.94
C ASN A 233 -9.41 -11.87 -12.20
N ARG A 234 -9.10 -11.24 -11.08
CA ARG A 234 -7.96 -11.58 -10.22
C ARG A 234 -8.47 -12.14 -8.90
N ASP A 235 -7.85 -13.22 -8.45
CA ASP A 235 -8.11 -13.73 -7.12
C ASP A 235 -7.62 -12.71 -6.09
N VAL A 236 -8.37 -12.57 -5.01
CA VAL A 236 -8.10 -11.60 -3.95
C VAL A 236 -7.89 -12.35 -2.63
N TRP A 237 -6.78 -12.06 -1.98
CA TRP A 237 -6.46 -12.55 -0.65
C TRP A 237 -6.67 -11.43 0.37
N SER A 238 -7.22 -11.75 1.53
CA SER A 238 -7.33 -10.81 2.63
C SER A 238 -6.79 -11.40 3.93
N TYR A 239 -6.11 -10.59 4.71
CA TYR A 239 -5.45 -10.99 5.93
C TYR A 239 -5.87 -10.03 7.04
N PRO A 240 -6.66 -10.48 8.03
CA PRO A 240 -6.98 -9.67 9.20
C PRO A 240 -5.69 -9.22 9.90
N LEU A 241 -5.62 -7.94 10.29
CA LEU A 241 -4.50 -7.41 11.05
C LEU A 241 -4.89 -7.34 12.53
N ALA A 242 -4.04 -7.86 13.40
CA ALA A 242 -4.23 -7.80 14.85
C ALA A 242 -3.80 -6.43 15.39
N LEU A 243 -4.63 -5.42 15.13
CA LEU A 243 -4.45 -4.05 15.60
C LEU A 243 -5.37 -3.73 16.78
N THR A 244 -4.85 -3.05 17.80
CA THR A 244 -5.65 -2.58 18.93
C THR A 244 -6.53 -1.38 18.54
N ARG A 245 -7.46 -0.99 19.41
CA ARG A 245 -8.29 0.18 19.16
C ARG A 245 -7.45 1.47 19.10
N GLU A 246 -6.43 1.59 19.94
CA GLU A 246 -5.51 2.74 19.97
C GLU A 246 -4.70 2.81 18.67
N GLU A 247 -4.28 1.66 18.16
CA GLU A 247 -3.58 1.52 16.88
C GLU A 247 -4.46 1.96 15.70
N LEU A 248 -5.71 1.52 15.66
CA LEU A 248 -6.69 1.93 14.64
C LEU A 248 -7.00 3.43 14.71
N VAL A 249 -7.04 4.02 15.91
CA VAL A 249 -7.21 5.46 16.09
C VAL A 249 -5.98 6.22 15.60
N ARG A 250 -4.76 5.74 15.87
CA ARG A 250 -3.52 6.33 15.32
C ARG A 250 -3.51 6.28 13.80
N LEU A 251 -3.89 5.15 13.21
CA LEU A 251 -4.02 5.01 11.76
C LEU A 251 -4.99 6.04 11.18
N GLN A 252 -6.20 6.12 11.74
CA GLN A 252 -7.22 7.07 11.31
C GLN A 252 -6.76 8.52 11.41
N ALA A 253 -6.04 8.86 12.50
CA ALA A 253 -5.50 10.19 12.72
C ALA A 253 -4.42 10.53 11.68
N HIS A 254 -3.54 9.59 11.35
CA HIS A 254 -2.47 9.83 10.40
C HIS A 254 -2.98 9.84 8.94
N LEU A 255 -3.95 8.99 8.59
CA LEU A 255 -4.61 9.07 7.27
C LEU A 255 -5.27 10.44 7.03
N TRP A 256 -5.72 11.12 8.08
CA TRP A 256 -6.18 12.51 7.99
C TRP A 256 -5.02 13.48 7.69
N GLU A 257 -3.83 13.27 8.25
CA GLU A 257 -2.65 14.11 7.95
C GLU A 257 -2.16 13.91 6.51
N LEU A 258 -2.39 12.72 5.94
CA LEU A 258 -1.93 12.34 4.59
C LEU A 258 -2.88 12.76 3.46
N ARG A 259 -3.99 13.45 3.77
CA ARG A 259 -4.91 13.93 2.73
C ARG A 259 -4.20 14.95 1.85
N GLU A 260 -4.28 14.74 0.54
CA GLU A 260 -3.62 15.58 -0.47
C GLU A 260 -2.09 15.68 -0.33
N VAL A 261 -1.47 14.79 0.46
CA VAL A 261 -0.02 14.69 0.57
C VAL A 261 0.51 13.86 -0.61
N GLY A 262 1.39 14.48 -1.38
CA GLY A 262 2.19 13.86 -2.43
C GLY A 262 3.45 13.18 -1.89
N PHE A 263 3.80 12.08 -2.54
CA PHE A 263 4.96 11.23 -2.27
C PHE A 263 5.73 10.99 -3.56
N ASP A 264 7.05 10.85 -3.47
CA ASP A 264 7.87 10.40 -4.61
C ASP A 264 7.55 8.92 -4.91
N TYR A 265 6.86 8.61 -6.02
CA TYR A 265 6.36 7.27 -6.34
C TYR A 265 7.29 6.50 -7.28
N PHE A 266 7.92 5.43 -6.77
CA PHE A 266 8.76 4.50 -7.54
C PHE A 266 8.09 3.13 -7.63
N PHE A 267 7.94 2.59 -8.84
CA PHE A 267 7.24 1.32 -9.08
C PHE A 267 7.93 0.13 -8.39
N VAL A 268 9.25 0.17 -8.34
CA VAL A 268 10.07 -0.91 -7.82
C VAL A 268 10.19 -0.82 -6.29
N THR A 269 10.41 0.37 -5.72
CA THR A 269 10.80 0.53 -4.30
C THR A 269 9.76 1.22 -3.42
N LYS A 270 9.08 2.27 -3.91
CA LYS A 270 8.19 3.15 -3.11
C LYS A 270 6.75 3.06 -3.58
N ASN A 271 6.32 1.85 -3.89
CA ASN A 271 4.99 1.56 -4.42
C ASN A 271 3.95 1.39 -3.29
N CYS A 272 2.74 0.96 -3.67
CA CYS A 272 1.62 0.69 -2.77
C CYS A 272 1.97 -0.19 -1.56
N SER A 273 2.78 -1.22 -1.77
CA SER A 273 3.14 -2.18 -0.74
C SER A 273 4.13 -1.60 0.25
N TYR A 274 5.12 -0.83 -0.23
CA TYR A 274 6.01 -0.09 0.66
C TYR A 274 5.26 0.90 1.56
N GLN A 275 4.34 1.69 0.99
CA GLN A 275 3.59 2.68 1.77
C GLN A 275 2.66 2.03 2.79
N LEU A 276 2.08 0.87 2.49
CA LEU A 276 1.29 0.12 3.47
C LEU A 276 2.15 -0.27 4.68
N LEU A 277 3.37 -0.78 4.44
CA LEU A 277 4.30 -1.09 5.52
C LEU A 277 4.67 0.16 6.32
N ALA A 278 4.95 1.28 5.65
CA ALA A 278 5.24 2.56 6.30
C ALA A 278 4.07 3.02 7.21
N LEU A 279 2.83 2.89 6.75
CA LEU A 279 1.64 3.16 7.58
C LEU A 279 1.57 2.27 8.81
N LEU A 280 1.88 0.97 8.69
CA LEU A 280 1.87 0.05 9.83
C LEU A 280 2.95 0.42 10.87
N GLN A 281 4.09 0.95 10.45
CA GLN A 281 5.12 1.46 11.38
C GLN A 281 4.66 2.72 12.14
N VAL A 282 3.82 3.57 11.53
CA VAL A 282 3.18 4.69 12.24
C VAL A 282 2.21 4.17 13.31
N VAL A 283 1.48 3.11 12.97
CA VAL A 283 0.47 2.51 13.85
C VAL A 283 1.08 1.83 15.05
N ARG A 284 2.14 1.03 14.84
CA ARG A 284 2.90 0.33 15.88
C ARG A 284 4.38 0.72 15.79
N PRO A 285 4.77 1.85 16.42
CA PRO A 285 6.17 2.28 16.45
C PRO A 285 7.07 1.18 17.01
N GLY A 286 8.12 0.82 16.26
CA GLY A 286 9.05 -0.27 16.60
C GLY A 286 8.96 -1.47 15.65
N LEU A 287 7.93 -1.55 14.81
CA LEU A 287 7.96 -2.44 13.64
C LEU A 287 9.02 -1.95 12.64
N GLU A 288 9.88 -2.85 12.17
CA GLU A 288 10.95 -2.57 11.19
C GLU A 288 10.62 -3.23 9.85
N LEU A 289 9.48 -2.84 9.28
CA LEU A 289 8.92 -3.46 8.08
C LEU A 289 9.56 -2.95 6.78
N THR A 290 9.92 -1.67 6.70
CA THR A 290 10.38 -1.05 5.45
C THR A 290 11.86 -1.23 5.19
N GLN A 291 12.66 -1.51 6.21
CA GLN A 291 14.13 -1.51 6.11
C GLN A 291 14.70 -2.56 5.15
N GLN A 292 14.00 -3.67 4.94
CA GLN A 292 14.40 -4.75 4.04
C GLN A 292 14.09 -4.43 2.57
N PHE A 293 13.22 -3.47 2.29
CA PHE A 293 12.72 -3.14 0.95
C PHE A 293 13.43 -1.91 0.34
N ARG A 294 14.77 -1.86 0.47
CA ARG A 294 15.58 -0.72 -0.05
C ARG A 294 15.71 -0.74 -1.57
N LEU A 295 15.80 -1.94 -2.15
CA LEU A 295 16.08 -2.15 -3.57
C LEU A 295 14.82 -2.45 -4.37
N HIS A 296 13.84 -3.10 -3.74
CA HIS A 296 12.52 -3.37 -4.29
C HIS A 296 11.52 -3.64 -3.16
N ALA A 297 10.23 -3.47 -3.44
CA ALA A 297 9.12 -3.75 -2.54
C ALA A 297 8.06 -4.53 -3.34
N ILE A 298 8.24 -5.84 -3.48
CA ILE A 298 7.30 -6.64 -4.25
C ILE A 298 6.11 -7.04 -3.37
N PRO A 299 4.86 -6.85 -3.81
CA PRO A 299 3.67 -7.08 -2.99
C PRO A 299 3.65 -8.41 -2.24
N ALA A 300 3.94 -9.54 -2.90
CA ALA A 300 3.95 -10.84 -2.21
C ALA A 300 5.02 -10.93 -1.12
N GLU A 301 6.22 -10.37 -1.34
CA GLU A 301 7.26 -10.34 -0.31
C GLU A 301 6.89 -9.44 0.87
N THR A 302 6.14 -8.35 0.65
CA THR A 302 5.64 -7.53 1.76
C THR A 302 4.64 -8.29 2.63
N ILE A 303 3.85 -9.20 2.04
CA ILE A 303 2.95 -10.08 2.79
C ILE A 303 3.76 -11.12 3.57
N GLN A 304 4.79 -11.72 2.96
CA GLN A 304 5.71 -12.63 3.64
C GLN A 304 6.44 -11.94 4.80
N ALA A 305 6.84 -10.68 4.65
CA ALA A 305 7.44 -9.90 5.74
C ALA A 305 6.45 -9.72 6.90
N LEU A 306 5.19 -9.39 6.60
CA LEU A 306 4.15 -9.24 7.61
C LEU A 306 3.78 -10.55 8.30
N SER A 307 3.83 -11.69 7.59
CA SER A 307 3.55 -13.00 8.19
C SER A 307 4.65 -13.48 9.15
N ARG A 308 5.87 -12.96 9.01
CA ARG A 308 6.99 -13.21 9.93
C ARG A 308 6.90 -12.38 11.21
N GLU A 309 6.14 -11.30 11.23
CA GLU A 309 5.89 -10.51 12.44
C GLU A 309 4.89 -11.23 13.36
N PRO A 310 5.32 -11.73 14.53
CA PRO A 310 4.49 -12.58 15.37
C PRO A 310 3.19 -11.90 15.78
N GLY A 311 2.07 -12.55 15.45
CA GLY A 311 0.74 -12.09 15.86
C GLY A 311 0.28 -10.81 15.19
N LEU A 312 0.92 -10.33 14.12
CA LEU A 312 0.44 -9.16 13.35
C LEU A 312 -0.59 -9.58 12.28
N LEU A 313 -0.32 -10.67 11.57
CA LEU A 313 -1.14 -11.15 10.45
C LEU A 313 -2.00 -12.35 10.87
N GLY A 314 -3.31 -12.28 10.64
CA GLY A 314 -4.25 -13.37 10.84
C GLY A 314 -4.34 -14.32 9.65
N ALA A 315 -5.22 -15.33 9.75
CA ALA A 315 -5.41 -16.32 8.69
C ALA A 315 -5.90 -15.70 7.38
N ALA A 316 -5.35 -16.18 6.27
CA ALA A 316 -5.71 -15.75 4.93
C ALA A 316 -7.17 -16.14 4.59
N ALA A 317 -7.92 -15.19 4.05
CA ALA A 317 -9.23 -15.41 3.47
C ALA A 317 -9.17 -15.19 1.95
N TYR A 318 -9.61 -16.20 1.21
CA TYR A 318 -9.56 -16.25 -0.25
C TYR A 318 -10.91 -15.84 -0.87
N ARG A 319 -10.86 -14.93 -1.84
CA ARG A 319 -11.98 -14.61 -2.73
C ARG A 319 -11.57 -14.96 -4.16
N PRO A 320 -12.23 -15.95 -4.80
CA PRO A 320 -11.93 -16.31 -6.16
C PRO A 320 -12.30 -15.18 -7.15
N ALA A 321 -11.58 -15.12 -8.26
CA ALA A 321 -11.96 -14.34 -9.41
C ALA A 321 -13.23 -14.89 -10.05
N LEU A 322 -13.98 -14.03 -10.75
CA LEU A 322 -15.14 -14.46 -11.55
C LEU A 322 -14.79 -15.57 -12.54
N ARG A 323 -13.60 -15.53 -13.15
CA ARG A 323 -13.13 -16.60 -14.04
C ARG A 323 -12.97 -17.93 -13.31
N THR A 324 -12.44 -17.92 -12.09
CA THR A 324 -12.24 -19.11 -11.25
C THR A 324 -13.61 -19.71 -10.88
N GLU A 325 -14.56 -18.87 -10.46
CA GLU A 325 -15.94 -19.26 -10.17
C GLU A 325 -16.62 -19.88 -11.41
N LEU A 326 -16.54 -19.21 -12.56
CA LEU A 326 -17.11 -19.71 -13.82
C LEU A 326 -16.50 -21.04 -14.25
N THR A 327 -15.17 -21.16 -14.22
CA THR A 327 -14.46 -22.38 -14.63
C THR A 327 -14.88 -23.56 -13.75
N HIS A 328 -14.92 -23.35 -12.44
CA HIS A 328 -15.33 -24.37 -11.48
C HIS A 328 -16.83 -24.73 -11.62
N GLY A 329 -17.70 -23.73 -11.77
CA GLY A 329 -19.14 -23.95 -11.96
C GLY A 329 -19.46 -24.66 -13.27
N LEU A 330 -18.77 -24.33 -14.36
CA LEU A 330 -18.90 -25.01 -15.65
C LEU A 330 -18.43 -26.47 -15.59
N ALA A 331 -17.39 -26.79 -14.82
CA ALA A 331 -16.91 -28.16 -14.63
C ALA A 331 -17.94 -29.07 -13.95
N GLN A 332 -18.89 -28.50 -13.20
CA GLN A 332 -19.99 -29.23 -12.56
C GLN A 332 -21.19 -29.51 -13.50
N LEU A 333 -21.15 -29.00 -14.74
CA LEU A 333 -22.21 -29.18 -15.72
C LEU A 333 -21.92 -30.32 -16.72
N SER A 334 -22.99 -30.95 -17.21
CA SER A 334 -22.91 -31.84 -18.37
C SER A 334 -22.41 -31.09 -19.61
N ALA A 335 -21.85 -31.81 -20.60
CA ALA A 335 -21.44 -31.20 -21.86
C ALA A 335 -22.59 -30.46 -22.57
N THR A 336 -23.81 -31.02 -22.54
CA THR A 336 -25.00 -30.38 -23.10
C THR A 336 -25.37 -29.08 -22.37
N ASP A 337 -25.27 -29.05 -21.04
CA ASP A 337 -25.58 -27.83 -20.28
C ASP A 337 -24.50 -26.76 -20.45
N ARG A 338 -23.23 -27.14 -20.60
CA ARG A 338 -22.15 -26.21 -20.99
C ARG A 338 -22.39 -25.58 -22.37
N ASP A 339 -22.85 -26.36 -23.35
CA ASP A 339 -23.25 -25.83 -24.66
C ASP A 339 -24.42 -24.84 -24.54
N ARG A 340 -25.44 -25.16 -23.72
CA ARG A 340 -26.55 -24.24 -23.45
C ARG A 340 -26.07 -22.91 -22.86
N VAL A 341 -25.14 -22.95 -21.90
CA VAL A 341 -24.51 -21.74 -21.33
C VAL A 341 -23.86 -20.91 -22.44
N ALA A 342 -23.03 -21.54 -23.29
CA ALA A 342 -22.35 -20.87 -24.41
C ALA A 342 -23.35 -20.20 -25.37
N ARG A 343 -24.41 -20.93 -25.73
CA ARG A 343 -25.43 -20.48 -26.69
C ARG A 343 -26.32 -19.38 -26.12
N LEU A 344 -26.70 -19.46 -24.85
CA LEU A 344 -27.44 -18.41 -24.15
C LEU A 344 -26.63 -17.12 -24.11
N ALA A 345 -25.36 -17.20 -23.69
CA ALA A 345 -24.46 -16.04 -23.67
C ALA A 345 -24.24 -15.45 -25.08
N ALA A 346 -24.13 -16.31 -26.11
CA ALA A 346 -24.02 -15.89 -27.51
C ALA A 346 -25.35 -15.42 -28.13
N GLY A 347 -26.49 -15.59 -27.45
CA GLY A 347 -27.82 -15.25 -27.97
C GLY A 347 -28.33 -16.21 -29.06
N ARG A 348 -27.75 -17.40 -29.17
CA ARG A 348 -28.14 -18.49 -30.09
C ARG A 348 -29.14 -19.48 -29.47
N LEU A 349 -29.52 -19.23 -28.23
CA LEU A 349 -30.56 -19.94 -27.49
C LEU A 349 -31.33 -18.90 -26.66
N ASP A 350 -32.65 -19.00 -26.63
CA ASP A 350 -33.49 -18.19 -25.75
C ASP A 350 -33.71 -18.92 -24.41
N PRO A 351 -33.82 -18.21 -23.27
CA PRO A 351 -34.13 -18.85 -21.99
C PRO A 351 -35.37 -19.75 -21.98
N ALA A 352 -36.38 -19.48 -22.83
CA ALA A 352 -37.55 -20.35 -22.98
C ALA A 352 -37.17 -21.78 -23.42
N GLY A 353 -36.05 -21.95 -24.11
CA GLY A 353 -35.51 -23.26 -24.50
C GLY A 353 -35.02 -24.13 -23.33
N LEU A 354 -35.09 -23.64 -22.08
CA LEU A 354 -34.76 -24.39 -20.88
C LEU A 354 -35.96 -25.01 -20.15
N GLN A 355 -37.20 -24.70 -20.57
CA GLN A 355 -38.42 -25.11 -19.84
C GLN A 355 -38.53 -26.63 -19.60
N GLY A 356 -37.96 -27.46 -20.48
CA GLY A 356 -37.93 -28.92 -20.33
C GLY A 356 -36.88 -29.46 -19.34
N LEU A 357 -36.05 -28.60 -18.74
CA LEU A 357 -35.09 -29.00 -17.72
C LEU A 357 -35.69 -28.90 -16.33
N ALA A 358 -35.23 -29.74 -15.41
CA ALA A 358 -35.56 -29.58 -13.99
C ALA A 358 -35.18 -28.16 -13.49
N PRO A 359 -35.96 -27.52 -12.60
CA PRO A 359 -35.73 -26.14 -12.17
C PRO A 359 -34.30 -25.85 -11.70
N ARG A 360 -33.69 -26.75 -10.92
CA ARG A 360 -32.29 -26.60 -10.47
C ARG A 360 -31.29 -26.54 -11.63
N ARG A 361 -31.50 -27.31 -12.70
CA ARG A 361 -30.65 -27.28 -13.90
C ARG A 361 -30.85 -25.97 -14.67
N GLN A 362 -32.08 -25.49 -14.78
CA GLN A 362 -32.36 -24.18 -15.39
C GLN A 362 -31.62 -23.07 -14.66
N ILE A 363 -31.69 -23.06 -13.32
CA ILE A 363 -31.02 -22.06 -12.49
C ILE A 363 -29.51 -22.06 -12.75
N ARG A 364 -28.84 -23.23 -12.66
CA ARG A 364 -27.39 -23.34 -12.92
C ARG A 364 -26.99 -22.82 -14.30
N VAL A 365 -27.74 -23.18 -15.32
CA VAL A 365 -27.47 -22.77 -16.71
C VAL A 365 -27.68 -21.26 -16.89
N LEU A 366 -28.74 -20.68 -16.31
CA LEU A 366 -29.04 -19.26 -16.43
C LEU A 366 -28.03 -18.38 -15.67
N GLU A 367 -27.67 -18.75 -14.44
CA GLU A 367 -26.67 -18.00 -13.64
C GLU A 367 -25.30 -18.04 -14.33
N LEU A 368 -24.81 -19.23 -14.72
CA LEU A 368 -23.52 -19.33 -15.43
C LEU A 368 -23.54 -18.66 -16.81
N ALA A 369 -24.66 -18.66 -17.53
CA ALA A 369 -24.80 -17.93 -18.80
C ALA A 369 -24.75 -16.41 -18.61
N HIS A 370 -25.39 -15.90 -17.56
CA HIS A 370 -25.33 -14.49 -17.21
C HIS A 370 -23.89 -14.08 -16.87
N ASP A 371 -23.24 -14.84 -15.99
CA ASP A 371 -21.90 -14.53 -15.51
C ASP A 371 -20.84 -14.68 -16.61
N TYR A 372 -21.00 -15.68 -17.49
CA TYR A 372 -20.13 -15.84 -18.67
C TYR A 372 -20.33 -14.70 -19.68
N LEU A 373 -21.57 -14.25 -19.90
CA LEU A 373 -21.85 -13.08 -20.74
C LEU A 373 -21.23 -11.81 -20.14
N PHE A 374 -21.32 -11.64 -18.83
CA PHE A 374 -20.69 -10.53 -18.11
C PHE A 374 -19.17 -10.56 -18.22
N TYR A 375 -18.55 -11.74 -18.06
CA TYR A 375 -17.11 -11.94 -18.24
C TYR A 375 -16.64 -11.54 -19.65
N ARG A 376 -17.34 -12.00 -20.70
CA ARG A 376 -17.02 -11.65 -22.10
C ARG A 376 -17.12 -10.14 -22.37
N HIS A 377 -18.09 -9.46 -21.75
CA HIS A 377 -18.25 -8.02 -21.88
C HIS A 377 -17.02 -7.25 -21.36
N ARG A 378 -16.47 -7.67 -20.21
CA ARG A 378 -15.35 -6.96 -19.56
C ARG A 378 -14.00 -7.15 -20.25
N ARG A 379 -13.77 -8.28 -20.93
CA ARG A 379 -12.51 -8.53 -21.66
C ARG A 379 -12.38 -7.79 -23.00
N ARG A 380 -13.36 -6.94 -23.37
CA ARG A 380 -13.44 -6.23 -24.66
C ARG A 380 -13.54 -7.15 -25.88
N ASP A 381 -13.91 -8.43 -25.71
CA ASP A 381 -14.15 -9.35 -26.83
C ASP A 381 -15.36 -8.88 -27.67
N GLU A 382 -16.28 -8.11 -27.07
CA GLU A 382 -17.38 -7.41 -27.76
C GLU A 382 -17.64 -6.04 -27.12
N PRO A 383 -17.82 -4.93 -27.89
CA PRO A 383 -18.17 -3.61 -27.36
C PRO A 383 -19.56 -3.57 -26.71
N ALA A 384 -19.79 -2.66 -25.76
CA ALA A 384 -21.11 -2.44 -25.14
C ALA A 384 -22.20 -2.23 -26.22
N SER A 385 -23.35 -2.91 -26.12
CA SER A 385 -24.43 -2.83 -27.10
C SER A 385 -25.76 -3.08 -26.41
N ALA A 386 -26.79 -2.33 -26.81
CA ALA A 386 -28.15 -2.46 -26.29
C ALA A 386 -28.69 -3.90 -26.42
N ALA A 387 -28.36 -4.58 -27.53
CA ALA A 387 -28.75 -5.97 -27.76
C ALA A 387 -28.21 -6.96 -26.71
N ARG A 388 -27.01 -6.68 -26.18
CA ARG A 388 -26.37 -7.52 -25.17
C ARG A 388 -26.83 -7.17 -23.76
N GLU A 389 -27.07 -5.89 -23.44
CA GLU A 389 -27.74 -5.51 -22.19
C GLU A 389 -29.14 -6.13 -22.11
N ALA A 390 -29.89 -6.08 -23.20
CA ALA A 390 -31.18 -6.76 -23.31
C ALA A 390 -31.06 -8.30 -23.12
N ARG A 391 -29.95 -8.90 -23.56
CA ARG A 391 -29.67 -10.33 -23.34
C ARG A 391 -29.39 -10.63 -21.88
N MET A 392 -28.56 -9.84 -21.21
CA MET A 392 -28.33 -9.97 -19.75
C MET A 392 -29.65 -9.82 -18.99
N ALA A 393 -30.45 -8.81 -19.32
CA ALA A 393 -31.75 -8.59 -18.71
C ALA A 393 -32.69 -9.78 -18.91
N ARG A 394 -32.75 -10.36 -20.11
CA ARG A 394 -33.55 -11.58 -20.39
C ARG A 394 -33.10 -12.78 -19.54
N LEU A 395 -31.80 -12.99 -19.38
CA LEU A 395 -31.28 -14.06 -18.52
C LEU A 395 -31.69 -13.85 -17.06
N LEU A 396 -31.57 -12.62 -16.55
CA LEU A 396 -31.98 -12.26 -15.19
C LEU A 396 -33.50 -12.40 -14.98
N LEU A 397 -34.32 -11.98 -15.94
CA LEU A 397 -35.78 -12.13 -15.89
C LEU A 397 -36.21 -13.60 -15.86
N ALA A 398 -35.63 -14.43 -16.73
CA ALA A 398 -35.87 -15.87 -16.71
C ALA A 398 -35.42 -16.49 -15.38
N ARG A 399 -34.27 -16.06 -14.86
CA ARG A 399 -33.76 -16.51 -13.57
C ARG A 399 -34.65 -16.10 -12.40
N SER A 400 -35.22 -14.89 -12.41
CA SER A 400 -36.11 -14.41 -11.34
C SER A 400 -37.43 -15.16 -11.26
N GLY A 401 -37.87 -15.79 -12.35
CA GLY A 401 -39.06 -16.65 -12.37
C GLY A 401 -38.86 -18.02 -11.69
N LEU A 402 -37.65 -18.34 -11.25
CA LEU A 402 -37.31 -19.63 -10.63
C LEU A 402 -36.97 -19.46 -9.14
N THR A 403 -37.62 -20.26 -8.29
CA THR A 403 -37.33 -20.29 -6.85
C THR A 403 -36.15 -21.21 -6.55
N GLY A 404 -35.20 -20.75 -5.74
CA GLY A 404 -34.03 -21.54 -5.31
C GLY A 404 -32.70 -20.87 -5.68
N ARG A 405 -31.60 -21.61 -5.51
CA ARG A 405 -30.21 -21.21 -5.86
C ARG A 405 -29.60 -22.27 -6.79
N ALA A 406 -28.54 -21.92 -7.51
CA ALA A 406 -27.86 -22.85 -8.42
C ALA A 406 -27.27 -24.09 -7.72
N GLU A 407 -27.02 -24.04 -6.40
CA GLU A 407 -26.37 -25.14 -5.67
C GLU A 407 -25.08 -25.60 -6.37
N LEU A 408 -24.29 -24.64 -6.86
CA LEU A 408 -22.93 -24.90 -7.35
C LEU A 408 -21.99 -24.90 -6.15
N ALA A 409 -21.09 -25.87 -6.09
CA ALA A 409 -20.00 -25.84 -5.12
C ALA A 409 -19.11 -24.62 -5.40
N GLU A 410 -18.64 -23.96 -4.33
CA GLU A 410 -17.66 -22.87 -4.45
C GLU A 410 -16.28 -23.43 -4.83
N PRO A 411 -15.46 -22.66 -5.59
CA PRO A 411 -14.10 -23.08 -5.89
C PRO A 411 -13.29 -23.33 -4.61
N PRO A 412 -12.50 -24.42 -4.53
CA PRO A 412 -11.60 -24.60 -3.40
C PRO A 412 -10.57 -23.48 -3.35
N ALA A 413 -10.24 -23.02 -2.15
CA ALA A 413 -9.10 -22.12 -1.97
C ALA A 413 -7.80 -22.83 -2.35
N PRO A 414 -6.84 -22.14 -2.98
CA PRO A 414 -5.50 -22.68 -3.23
C PRO A 414 -4.86 -23.18 -1.92
N SER A 415 -4.08 -24.26 -2.02
CA SER A 415 -3.44 -24.89 -0.85
C SER A 415 -2.37 -24.01 -0.19
N ALA A 416 -1.86 -23.02 -0.92
CA ALA A 416 -0.91 -22.05 -0.42
C ALA A 416 -1.35 -20.62 -0.76
N ASP A 417 -1.26 -19.74 0.23
CA ASP A 417 -1.52 -18.31 0.06
C ASP A 417 -0.21 -17.55 -0.28
N PRO A 418 -0.31 -16.31 -0.79
CA PRO A 418 0.86 -15.49 -1.13
C PRO A 418 1.92 -15.31 -0.04
N SER A 419 1.56 -15.41 1.25
CA SER A 419 2.53 -15.36 2.37
C SER A 419 3.43 -16.59 2.47
N GLN A 420 3.09 -17.67 1.76
CA GLN A 420 3.82 -18.94 1.72
C GLN A 420 4.64 -19.12 0.43
N GLY A 421 4.66 -18.10 -0.44
CA GLY A 421 5.50 -18.12 -1.63
C GLY A 421 6.99 -18.08 -1.31
N HIS A 422 7.81 -18.52 -2.27
CA HIS A 422 9.26 -18.34 -2.17
C HIS A 422 9.66 -16.86 -2.26
N GLY A 423 10.89 -16.53 -1.85
CA GLY A 423 11.46 -15.18 -2.02
C GLY A 423 11.85 -14.90 -3.46
N ALA A 424 11.79 -13.65 -3.90
CA ALA A 424 12.00 -13.28 -5.30
C ALA A 424 13.46 -13.39 -5.75
N PHE A 425 14.40 -13.16 -4.82
CA PHE A 425 15.83 -13.18 -5.08
C PHE A 425 16.39 -14.60 -5.20
N ARG A 426 17.11 -14.88 -6.29
CA ARG A 426 17.86 -16.13 -6.50
C ARG A 426 19.30 -15.82 -6.89
N LEU A 427 20.25 -16.39 -6.15
CA LEU A 427 21.65 -16.51 -6.54
C LEU A 427 21.96 -17.99 -6.76
N SER A 428 22.60 -18.30 -7.89
CA SER A 428 22.98 -19.66 -8.26
C SER A 428 24.43 -19.66 -8.75
N ALA A 429 25.17 -20.70 -8.40
CA ALA A 429 26.51 -20.93 -8.89
C ALA A 429 26.70 -22.43 -9.13
N GLY A 430 27.37 -22.80 -10.21
CA GLY A 430 27.60 -24.20 -10.52
C GLY A 430 28.54 -24.40 -11.69
N PRO A 431 29.07 -25.63 -11.86
CA PRO A 431 29.86 -25.97 -13.02
C PRO A 431 28.97 -26.00 -14.29
N LEU A 432 29.59 -25.70 -15.42
CA LEU A 432 28.97 -25.69 -16.74
C LEU A 432 29.71 -26.68 -17.65
N TRP A 433 28.94 -27.58 -18.26
CA TRP A 433 29.39 -28.46 -19.33
C TRP A 433 28.40 -28.39 -20.49
N SER A 434 28.87 -27.92 -21.66
CA SER A 434 28.03 -27.80 -22.86
C SER A 434 28.87 -28.10 -24.09
N GLY A 435 28.75 -29.31 -24.64
CA GLY A 435 29.67 -29.79 -25.68
C GLY A 435 31.11 -29.86 -25.15
N ASP A 436 32.05 -29.25 -25.87
CA ASP A 436 33.46 -29.15 -25.44
C ASP A 436 33.72 -28.05 -24.42
N GLU A 437 32.70 -27.21 -24.16
CA GLU A 437 32.84 -26.08 -23.26
C GLU A 437 32.75 -26.52 -21.79
N ARG A 438 33.76 -26.15 -21.01
CA ARG A 438 33.83 -26.39 -19.56
C ARG A 438 34.04 -25.08 -18.82
N GLY A 439 33.40 -24.93 -17.68
CA GLY A 439 33.60 -23.75 -16.87
C GLY A 439 32.72 -23.70 -15.64
N TRP A 440 32.55 -22.48 -15.13
CA TRP A 440 31.65 -22.16 -14.04
C TRP A 440 30.64 -21.12 -14.47
N GLN A 441 29.45 -21.18 -13.89
CA GLN A 441 28.38 -20.23 -14.10
C GLN A 441 27.97 -19.64 -12.76
N ILE A 442 27.72 -18.33 -12.76
CA ILE A 442 27.09 -17.61 -11.67
C ILE A 442 25.88 -16.89 -12.27
N ALA A 443 24.69 -17.09 -11.70
CA ALA A 443 23.47 -16.43 -12.14
C ALA A 443 22.77 -15.73 -10.97
N LEU A 444 22.37 -14.50 -11.23
CA LEU A 444 21.64 -13.62 -10.33
C LEU A 444 20.26 -13.32 -10.94
N ARG A 445 19.20 -13.50 -10.15
CA ARG A 445 17.85 -13.07 -10.49
C ARG A 445 17.26 -12.31 -9.30
N PRO A 446 17.26 -10.97 -9.34
CA PRO A 446 16.73 -10.15 -8.25
C PRO A 446 15.22 -10.31 -7.99
N ALA A 447 14.43 -10.50 -9.05
CA ALA A 447 12.98 -10.68 -8.99
C ALA A 447 12.48 -11.35 -10.29
N TYR A 448 11.30 -11.97 -10.37
CA TYR A 448 10.29 -12.25 -9.34
C TYR A 448 10.02 -13.76 -9.20
N HIS A 449 9.73 -14.45 -10.30
CA HIS A 449 9.41 -15.89 -10.33
C HIS A 449 9.57 -16.43 -11.76
N ASP A 450 10.06 -17.66 -11.92
CA ASP A 450 10.05 -18.41 -13.17
C ASP A 450 9.40 -19.79 -13.00
N ALA A 451 9.10 -20.46 -14.11
CA ALA A 451 8.44 -21.77 -14.08
C ALA A 451 9.23 -22.90 -13.40
N LEU A 452 10.50 -22.68 -13.02
CA LEU A 452 11.31 -23.65 -12.28
C LEU A 452 11.23 -23.42 -10.77
N ASP A 453 10.68 -22.31 -10.31
CA ASP A 453 10.47 -22.06 -8.89
C ASP A 453 9.21 -22.79 -8.38
N PRO A 454 9.12 -23.06 -7.06
CA PRO A 454 7.91 -23.63 -6.47
C PRO A 454 6.68 -22.74 -6.75
N PRO A 455 5.56 -23.29 -7.25
CA PRO A 455 4.40 -22.48 -7.65
C PRO A 455 3.53 -21.98 -6.48
N ALA A 456 3.77 -22.46 -5.26
CA ALA A 456 3.00 -22.10 -4.07
C ALA A 456 2.99 -20.57 -3.86
N GLY A 457 1.81 -19.97 -3.66
CA GLY A 457 1.65 -18.53 -3.45
C GLY A 457 1.71 -17.66 -4.71
N PHE A 458 1.90 -18.24 -5.90
CA PHE A 458 1.94 -17.52 -7.19
C PHE A 458 0.80 -17.94 -8.12
N VAL A 459 0.49 -17.08 -9.08
CA VAL A 459 -0.50 -17.39 -10.13
C VAL A 459 0.12 -18.39 -11.11
N GLU A 460 -0.57 -19.51 -11.35
CA GLU A 460 -0.07 -20.55 -12.25
C GLU A 460 0.16 -20.02 -13.67
N GLY A 461 1.30 -20.39 -14.25
CA GLY A 461 1.69 -20.00 -15.61
C GLY A 461 2.11 -18.53 -15.76
N ALA A 462 2.29 -17.80 -14.66
CA ALA A 462 2.78 -16.43 -14.67
C ALA A 462 4.28 -16.35 -14.34
N GLU A 463 5.11 -16.06 -15.34
CA GLU A 463 6.55 -15.82 -15.15
C GLU A 463 6.85 -14.33 -15.28
N LEU A 464 7.72 -13.83 -14.40
CA LEU A 464 8.14 -12.44 -14.41
C LEU A 464 9.55 -12.32 -13.84
N GLN A 465 10.48 -11.81 -14.64
CA GLN A 465 11.88 -11.68 -14.26
C GLN A 465 12.43 -10.30 -14.60
N PHE A 466 13.28 -9.76 -13.74
CA PHE A 466 13.95 -8.48 -13.92
C PHE A 466 15.44 -8.61 -13.70
N LEU A 467 16.23 -7.95 -14.54
CA LEU A 467 17.69 -7.86 -14.43
C LEU A 467 18.36 -9.23 -14.20
N ARG A 468 17.82 -10.28 -14.83
CA ARG A 468 18.42 -11.60 -14.76
C ARG A 468 19.77 -11.54 -15.44
N THR A 469 20.81 -11.86 -14.68
CA THR A 469 22.19 -11.73 -15.13
C THR A 469 22.91 -13.04 -14.93
N ARG A 470 23.66 -13.47 -15.93
CA ARG A 470 24.43 -14.71 -15.90
C ARG A 470 25.85 -14.42 -16.38
N TRP A 471 26.81 -14.80 -15.56
CA TRP A 471 28.22 -14.77 -15.90
C TRP A 471 28.73 -16.18 -16.04
N ARG A 472 29.68 -16.33 -16.95
CA ARG A 472 30.36 -17.58 -17.21
C ARG A 472 31.86 -17.36 -17.09
N VAL A 473 32.55 -18.29 -16.46
CA VAL A 473 34.01 -18.33 -16.35
C VAL A 473 34.50 -19.57 -17.07
N ASP A 474 35.19 -19.38 -18.19
CA ASP A 474 35.71 -20.49 -19.00
C ASP A 474 36.93 -21.14 -18.31
N ALA A 475 36.97 -22.46 -18.26
CA ALA A 475 38.02 -23.21 -17.57
C ALA A 475 39.42 -22.95 -18.16
N ASP A 476 39.53 -22.88 -19.48
CA ASP A 476 40.81 -22.77 -20.18
C ASP A 476 41.32 -21.32 -20.29
N ALA A 477 40.44 -20.34 -20.16
CA ALA A 477 40.77 -18.94 -20.44
C ALA A 477 40.89 -18.06 -19.19
N SER A 478 40.48 -18.54 -18.00
CA SER A 478 40.38 -17.72 -16.76
C SER A 478 39.67 -16.37 -16.96
N ARG A 479 38.77 -16.30 -17.95
CA ARG A 479 38.03 -15.09 -18.32
C ARG A 479 36.59 -15.24 -17.88
N ALA A 480 36.11 -14.27 -17.11
CA ALA A 480 34.70 -14.09 -16.84
C ALA A 480 34.07 -13.30 -17.99
N ARG A 481 32.98 -13.81 -18.56
CA ARG A 481 32.17 -13.13 -19.58
C ARG A 481 30.72 -13.03 -19.11
N LEU A 482 30.08 -11.92 -19.46
CA LEU A 482 28.63 -11.79 -19.33
C LEU A 482 28.00 -12.68 -20.41
N ASP A 483 27.29 -13.72 -19.97
CA ASP A 483 26.69 -14.73 -20.83
C ASP A 483 25.22 -14.41 -21.12
N TYR A 484 24.52 -13.78 -20.17
CA TYR A 484 23.13 -13.35 -20.34
C TYR A 484 22.82 -12.11 -19.51
N LEU A 485 22.08 -11.17 -20.10
CA LEU A 485 21.47 -10.03 -19.42
C LEU A 485 20.04 -9.83 -19.94
N GLY A 486 19.06 -10.24 -19.15
CA GLY A 486 17.64 -10.00 -19.38
C GLY A 486 17.16 -8.84 -18.52
N LEU A 487 16.73 -7.73 -19.14
CA LEU A 487 16.24 -6.57 -18.40
C LEU A 487 14.84 -6.83 -17.81
N VAL A 488 13.94 -7.32 -18.65
CA VAL A 488 12.57 -7.70 -18.31
C VAL A 488 12.20 -8.92 -19.14
N GLU A 489 11.74 -9.99 -18.52
CA GLU A 489 11.18 -11.17 -19.18
C GLU A 489 9.83 -11.46 -18.55
N ILE A 490 8.81 -11.63 -19.38
CA ILE A 490 7.44 -11.90 -18.93
C ILE A 490 6.96 -13.08 -19.73
N GLU A 491 6.37 -14.07 -19.09
CA GLU A 491 5.72 -15.16 -19.80
C GLU A 491 4.36 -15.42 -19.16
N SER A 492 3.32 -15.42 -19.99
CA SER A 492 1.94 -15.67 -19.55
C SER A 492 1.42 -16.91 -20.27
N ARG A 493 1.45 -18.05 -19.57
CA ARG A 493 0.91 -19.34 -20.03
C ARG A 493 -0.48 -19.53 -19.46
N THR A 494 -1.50 -19.08 -20.20
CA THR A 494 -2.88 -19.20 -19.75
C THR A 494 -3.58 -20.39 -20.42
N PRO A 495 -4.15 -21.34 -19.65
CA PRO A 495 -4.91 -22.45 -20.20
C PRO A 495 -6.09 -21.98 -21.07
N ARG A 496 -6.33 -22.71 -22.16
CA ARG A 496 -7.43 -22.47 -23.11
C ARG A 496 -8.38 -23.67 -23.12
N ASP A 497 -9.67 -23.39 -23.23
CA ASP A 497 -10.72 -24.41 -23.41
C ASP A 497 -11.80 -23.94 -24.42
N GLY A 498 -12.91 -24.68 -24.49
CA GLY A 498 -14.00 -24.40 -25.43
C GLY A 498 -14.67 -23.03 -25.23
N LEU A 499 -14.67 -22.49 -24.01
CA LEU A 499 -15.30 -21.23 -23.61
C LEU A 499 -14.25 -20.13 -23.38
N PHE A 500 -13.15 -20.44 -22.72
CA PHE A 500 -12.08 -19.50 -22.40
C PHE A 500 -10.92 -19.63 -23.39
N ARG A 501 -10.69 -18.56 -24.16
CA ARG A 501 -9.65 -18.52 -25.20
C ARG A 501 -8.61 -17.39 -24.99
N PRO A 502 -8.00 -17.27 -23.80
CA PRO A 502 -6.99 -16.24 -23.54
C PRO A 502 -5.71 -16.46 -24.37
N GLY A 503 -5.08 -15.38 -24.84
CA GLY A 503 -3.77 -15.46 -25.50
C GLY A 503 -2.68 -15.80 -24.48
N SER A 504 -1.79 -16.73 -24.85
CA SER A 504 -0.51 -16.90 -24.16
C SER A 504 0.56 -16.15 -24.93
N TRP A 505 1.52 -15.56 -24.23
CA TRP A 505 2.55 -14.69 -24.81
C TRP A 505 3.82 -14.70 -23.98
N ARG A 506 4.93 -14.31 -24.61
CA ARG A 506 6.25 -14.11 -24.00
C ARG A 506 6.85 -12.82 -24.53
#